data_AF-B7PB91-F1
#
_entry.id   AF-B7PB91-F1
#
_cell.length_a   1.000
_cell.length_b   1.000
_cell.length_c   1.000
_cell.angle_alpha   90.00
_cell.angle_beta   90.00
_cell.angle_gamma   90.00
#
_symmetry.space_group_name_H-M   'P 1'
#
loop_
_entity.id
_entity.type
_entity.pdbx_description
1 polymer ?
#
loop_
_entity_poly.entity_id
_entity_poly.type
_entity_poly.pdbx_seq_one_letter_code
_entity_poly.pdbx_strand_id
1 'polypeptide(L)'
;MYDDIAYNPRNPTPGIVVNYLNGRDHYAGTIKDYIGASVTASNFLGVLQGRRELIEGGSGKVCGSGPKDHTFVYLDSLETRRLVSFSDDALHAKDLTEAIKKLLEERKYAKMVFYLYASFSGSMFDGRLLYNISVFSTTAADPYEEACTSE
;
A
#
# COMPACT_ATOMS: atom_id res chain seq x y z
N MET A 1 6.38 5.68 -1.33
CA MET A 1 7.59 5.43 -0.51
C MET A 1 8.07 6.77 0.03
N TYR A 2 8.56 6.87 1.26
CA TYR A 2 8.92 8.19 1.80
C TYR A 2 10.17 8.81 1.14
N ASP A 3 11.07 7.97 0.61
CA ASP A 3 12.27 8.36 -0.16
C ASP A 3 13.42 8.97 0.67
N ASP A 4 13.56 8.53 1.92
CA ASP A 4 14.55 9.01 2.90
C ASP A 4 15.68 7.99 3.20
N ILE A 5 15.74 6.88 2.45
CA ILE A 5 16.70 5.78 2.67
C ILE A 5 17.93 5.90 1.77
N ALA A 6 17.74 6.11 0.46
CA ALA A 6 18.84 6.02 -0.51
C ALA A 6 19.99 7.00 -0.22
N TYR A 7 19.68 8.21 0.22
CA TYR A 7 20.67 9.24 0.58
C TYR A 7 20.67 9.57 2.07
N ASN A 8 20.18 8.66 2.90
CA ASN A 8 20.28 8.82 4.35
C ASN A 8 21.76 8.91 4.75
N PRO A 9 22.18 9.81 5.66
CA PRO A 9 23.56 9.86 6.15
C PRO A 9 24.05 8.54 6.78
N ARG A 10 23.13 7.65 7.20
CA ARG A 10 23.44 6.32 7.72
C ARG A 10 23.50 5.24 6.65
N ASN A 11 23.12 5.51 5.40
CA ASN A 11 23.24 4.54 4.32
C ASN A 11 24.73 4.39 3.93
N PRO A 12 25.36 3.21 4.13
CA PRO A 12 26.78 3.01 3.82
C PRO A 12 27.07 3.05 2.32
N THR A 13 26.05 2.92 1.48
CA THR A 13 26.13 2.96 0.01
C THR A 13 25.15 3.99 -0.55
N PRO A 14 25.47 5.30 -0.50
CA PRO A 14 24.58 6.35 -0.94
C PRO A 14 24.08 6.16 -2.38
N GLY A 15 22.78 6.33 -2.58
CA GLY A 15 22.08 6.13 -3.85
C GLY A 15 21.69 4.69 -4.16
N ILE A 16 22.07 3.71 -3.32
CA ILE A 16 21.78 2.29 -3.51
C ILE A 16 20.84 1.81 -2.40
N VAL A 17 19.82 1.03 -2.78
CA VAL A 17 18.94 0.31 -1.84
C VAL A 17 18.84 -1.15 -2.27
N VAL A 18 19.19 -2.05 -1.35
CA VAL A 18 19.12 -3.51 -1.54
C VAL A 18 18.14 -4.12 -0.54
N ASN A 19 17.47 -5.23 -0.89
CA ASN A 19 16.54 -5.93 0.02
C ASN A 19 17.02 -7.33 0.45
N TYR A 20 18.25 -7.73 0.09
CA TYR A 20 18.96 -8.89 0.63
C TYR A 20 20.47 -8.69 0.48
N LEU A 21 21.25 -9.47 1.23
CA LEU A 21 22.71 -9.41 1.23
C LEU A 21 23.26 -9.68 -0.18
N ASN A 22 24.14 -8.79 -0.68
CA ASN A 22 24.68 -8.83 -2.04
C ASN A 22 23.61 -8.75 -3.15
N GLY A 23 22.43 -8.20 -2.85
CA GLY A 23 21.40 -7.93 -3.83
C GLY A 23 21.76 -6.81 -4.80
N ARG A 24 21.03 -6.76 -5.91
CA ARG A 24 21.13 -5.66 -6.86
C ARG A 24 20.51 -4.38 -6.30
N ASP A 25 20.91 -3.24 -6.86
CA ASP A 25 20.22 -1.98 -6.57
C ASP A 25 18.78 -2.01 -7.07
N HIS A 26 17.84 -1.69 -6.17
CA HIS A 26 16.42 -1.53 -6.46
C HIS A 26 16.00 -0.05 -6.49
N TYR A 27 16.87 0.88 -6.14
CA TYR A 27 16.54 2.30 -6.11
C TYR A 27 16.58 2.96 -7.49
N ALA A 28 17.64 2.69 -8.27
CA ALA A 28 17.75 3.22 -9.62
C ALA A 28 16.57 2.77 -10.50
N GLY A 29 15.94 3.74 -11.17
CA GLY A 29 14.79 3.50 -12.03
C GLY A 29 13.44 3.34 -11.31
N THR A 30 13.41 3.32 -9.97
CA THR A 30 12.14 3.31 -9.23
C THR A 30 11.39 4.63 -9.42
N ILE A 31 10.12 4.50 -9.81
CA ILE A 31 9.22 5.63 -10.07
C ILE A 31 8.85 6.31 -8.76
N LYS A 32 8.95 7.64 -8.72
CA LYS A 32 8.71 8.49 -7.55
C LYS A 32 7.41 9.27 -7.70
N ASP A 33 6.27 8.56 -7.78
CA ASP A 33 4.97 9.21 -7.98
C ASP A 33 4.50 9.96 -6.72
N TYR A 34 4.76 9.40 -5.54
CA TYR A 34 4.41 9.98 -4.23
C TYR A 34 5.55 9.71 -3.26
N ILE A 35 6.19 10.78 -2.78
CA ILE A 35 7.34 10.79 -1.87
C ILE A 35 7.16 11.79 -0.73
N GLY A 36 7.89 11.58 0.38
CA GLY A 36 7.83 12.42 1.57
C GLY A 36 6.40 12.63 2.08
N ALA A 37 6.06 13.88 2.35
CA ALA A 37 4.75 14.30 2.87
C ALA A 37 3.55 13.97 1.95
N SER A 38 3.78 13.60 0.68
CA SER A 38 2.69 13.14 -0.21
C SER A 38 2.33 11.66 -0.02
N VAL A 39 3.05 10.93 0.85
CA VAL A 39 2.73 9.54 1.22
C VAL A 39 1.71 9.56 2.36
N THR A 40 0.43 9.73 2.00
CA THR A 40 -0.70 9.84 2.95
C THR A 40 -1.76 8.78 2.68
N ALA A 41 -2.59 8.47 3.69
CA ALA A 41 -3.69 7.53 3.54
C ALA A 41 -4.73 8.04 2.51
N SER A 42 -5.01 9.35 2.52
CA SER A 42 -5.89 10.00 1.54
C SER A 42 -5.38 9.82 0.10
N ASN A 43 -4.10 10.09 -0.15
CA ASN A 43 -3.51 9.89 -1.47
C ASN A 43 -3.53 8.41 -1.88
N PHE A 44 -3.22 7.49 -0.97
CA PHE A 44 -3.32 6.06 -1.24
C PHE A 44 -4.74 5.66 -1.69
N LEU A 45 -5.77 6.09 -0.96
CA LEU A 45 -7.17 5.82 -1.31
C LEU A 45 -7.59 6.52 -2.60
N GLY A 46 -7.11 7.73 -2.87
CA GLY A 46 -7.35 8.45 -4.12
C GLY A 46 -6.73 7.73 -5.33
N VAL A 47 -5.49 7.26 -5.19
CA VAL A 47 -4.79 6.45 -6.20
C VAL A 47 -5.55 5.17 -6.45
N LEU A 48 -5.87 4.40 -5.40
CA LEU A 48 -6.58 3.13 -5.51
C LEU A 48 -7.95 3.28 -6.20
N GLN A 49 -8.67 4.37 -5.90
CA GLN A 49 -9.98 4.65 -6.46
C GLN A 49 -9.96 5.30 -7.86
N GLY A 50 -8.80 5.69 -8.37
CA GLY A 50 -8.71 6.43 -9.64
C GLY A 50 -9.23 7.87 -9.56
N ARG A 51 -9.18 8.49 -8.38
CA ARG A 51 -9.77 9.80 -8.05
C ARG A 51 -8.70 10.86 -7.94
N ARG A 52 -8.44 11.58 -9.04
CA ARG A 52 -7.42 12.65 -9.07
C ARG A 52 -7.79 13.84 -8.19
N GLU A 53 -9.08 14.04 -7.93
CA GLU A 53 -9.61 15.12 -7.08
C GLU A 53 -9.29 14.94 -5.59
N LEU A 54 -8.94 13.71 -5.17
CA LEU A 54 -8.51 13.41 -3.79
C LEU A 54 -7.00 13.51 -3.61
N ILE A 55 -6.25 13.82 -4.70
CA ILE A 55 -4.80 13.82 -4.66
C ILE A 55 -4.27 15.20 -4.27
N GLU A 56 -3.42 15.21 -3.24
CA GLU A 56 -2.66 16.38 -2.80
C GLU A 56 -1.15 16.11 -2.96
N GLY A 57 -0.49 16.93 -3.80
CA GLY A 57 0.93 16.74 -4.11
C GLY A 57 1.24 15.50 -4.95
N GLY A 58 2.53 15.16 -5.04
CA GLY A 58 3.01 14.06 -5.89
C GLY A 58 2.80 14.31 -7.39
N SER A 59 2.86 13.23 -8.17
CA SER A 59 2.73 13.23 -9.64
C SER A 59 1.28 13.36 -10.14
N GLY A 60 0.30 13.11 -9.28
CA GLY A 60 -1.11 13.00 -9.66
C GLY A 60 -1.48 11.69 -10.38
N LYS A 61 -0.57 10.72 -10.50
CA LYS A 61 -0.86 9.44 -11.12
C LYS A 61 -1.80 8.61 -10.26
N VAL A 62 -2.93 8.17 -10.81
CA VAL A 62 -3.92 7.34 -10.12
C VAL A 62 -4.18 6.04 -10.89
N CYS A 63 -4.82 5.05 -10.26
CA CYS A 63 -5.24 3.82 -10.90
C CYS A 63 -6.44 4.07 -11.82
N GLY A 64 -6.19 4.28 -13.10
CA GLY A 64 -7.21 4.46 -14.13
C GLY A 64 -7.83 3.15 -14.65
N SER A 65 -7.98 2.13 -13.79
CA SER A 65 -8.42 0.80 -14.18
C SER A 65 -9.92 0.72 -14.47
N GLY A 66 -10.29 -0.23 -15.32
CA GLY A 66 -11.65 -0.53 -15.73
C GLY A 66 -12.05 -1.99 -15.52
N PRO A 67 -13.23 -2.40 -16.04
CA PRO A 67 -13.87 -3.66 -15.69
C PRO A 67 -13.16 -4.93 -16.21
N LYS A 68 -12.11 -4.77 -17.03
CA LYS A 68 -11.31 -5.87 -17.59
C LYS A 68 -9.89 -5.92 -17.02
N ASP A 69 -9.51 -4.94 -16.22
CA ASP A 69 -8.15 -4.79 -15.74
C ASP A 69 -7.94 -5.59 -14.46
N HIS A 70 -6.70 -6.02 -14.25
CA HIS A 70 -6.28 -6.65 -13.01
C HIS A 70 -5.44 -5.67 -12.20
N THR A 71 -5.78 -5.52 -10.92
CA THR A 71 -5.09 -4.60 -10.01
C THR A 71 -4.28 -5.38 -9.00
N PHE A 72 -3.01 -5.06 -8.87
CA PHE A 72 -2.15 -5.58 -7.81
C PHE A 72 -1.78 -4.45 -6.85
N VAL A 73 -2.01 -4.67 -5.56
CA VAL A 73 -1.67 -3.74 -4.49
C VAL A 73 -0.71 -4.43 -3.54
N TYR A 74 0.41 -3.77 -3.27
CA TYR A 74 1.36 -4.17 -2.24
C TYR A 74 1.55 -2.99 -1.27
N LEU A 75 1.34 -3.24 0.01
CA LEU A 75 1.55 -2.28 1.09
C LEU A 75 2.41 -2.91 2.17
N ASP A 76 3.47 -2.22 2.54
CA ASP A 76 4.38 -2.57 3.64
C ASP A 76 4.39 -1.37 4.61
N SER A 77 3.98 -1.60 5.86
CA SER A 77 3.59 -0.54 6.79
C SER A 77 3.84 -0.86 8.27
N LEU A 78 4.08 0.23 9.00
CA LEU A 78 4.03 0.41 10.46
C LEU A 78 2.63 0.18 11.06
N GLU A 79 2.29 -0.86 11.83
CA GLU A 79 0.88 -1.02 12.28
C GLU A 79 0.60 -1.00 13.78
N THR A 80 -0.70 -0.77 14.05
CA THR A 80 -1.46 -1.28 15.21
C THR A 80 -2.77 -1.94 14.74
N ARG A 81 -3.50 -2.65 15.61
CA ARG A 81 -4.69 -3.44 15.21
C ARG A 81 -5.76 -2.57 14.50
N ARG A 82 -6.22 -2.99 13.31
CA ARG A 82 -7.26 -2.37 12.43
C ARG A 82 -6.90 -1.04 11.79
N LEU A 83 -5.63 -0.65 11.77
CA LEU A 83 -5.17 0.53 11.05
C LEU A 83 -3.75 0.31 10.55
N VAL A 84 -3.40 1.03 9.49
CA VAL A 84 -2.06 1.00 8.94
C VAL A 84 -1.44 2.38 8.88
N SER A 85 -0.21 2.54 9.38
CA SER A 85 0.36 3.88 9.57
C SER A 85 1.00 4.42 8.31
N PHE A 86 0.61 5.63 7.97
CA PHE A 86 1.36 6.53 7.11
C PHE A 86 2.16 7.47 8.00
N SER A 87 3.09 8.26 7.43
CA SER A 87 4.06 9.02 8.23
C SER A 87 3.42 10.00 9.22
N ASP A 88 2.35 10.68 8.79
CA ASP A 88 1.61 11.67 9.61
C ASP A 88 0.10 11.36 9.69
N ASP A 89 -0.31 10.15 9.29
CA ASP A 89 -1.72 9.77 9.14
C ASP A 89 -1.88 8.24 9.29
N ALA A 90 -3.11 7.74 9.28
CA ALA A 90 -3.39 6.31 9.31
C ALA A 90 -4.53 5.94 8.35
N LEU A 91 -4.39 4.79 7.70
CA LEU A 91 -5.45 4.18 6.91
C LEU A 91 -6.19 3.15 7.77
N HIS A 92 -7.45 3.42 8.09
CA HIS A 92 -8.26 2.48 8.84
C HIS A 92 -8.80 1.35 7.96
N ALA A 93 -8.97 0.17 8.55
CA ALA A 93 -9.59 -1.00 7.91
C ALA A 93 -10.96 -0.68 7.28
N LYS A 94 -11.73 0.18 7.94
CA LYS A 94 -13.06 0.59 7.44
C LYS A 94 -12.93 1.35 6.12
N ASP A 95 -12.08 2.36 6.06
CA ASP A 95 -11.92 3.21 4.87
C ASP A 95 -11.37 2.42 3.68
N LEU A 96 -10.41 1.52 3.93
CA LEU A 96 -9.90 0.61 2.91
C LEU A 96 -11.00 -0.30 2.34
N THR A 97 -11.78 -0.94 3.21
CA THR A 97 -12.83 -1.87 2.76
C THR A 97 -14.01 -1.16 2.10
N GLU A 98 -14.35 0.06 2.51
CA GLU A 98 -15.35 0.90 1.84
C GLU A 98 -14.87 1.33 0.44
N ALA A 99 -13.59 1.72 0.29
CA ALA A 99 -13.02 2.03 -1.01
C ALA A 99 -13.03 0.83 -1.96
N ILE A 100 -12.69 -0.38 -1.48
CA ILE A 100 -12.73 -1.62 -2.29
C ILE A 100 -14.17 -1.95 -2.73
N LYS A 101 -15.16 -1.78 -1.86
CA LYS A 101 -16.58 -1.98 -2.21
C LYS A 101 -17.02 -1.01 -3.30
N LYS A 102 -16.64 0.26 -3.17
CA LYS A 102 -16.93 1.28 -4.17
C LYS A 102 -16.33 0.97 -5.54
N LEU A 103 -15.07 0.49 -5.55
CA LEU A 103 -14.42 0.07 -6.79
C LEU A 103 -15.15 -1.10 -7.48
N LEU A 104 -15.72 -2.03 -6.71
CA LEU A 104 -16.55 -3.11 -7.26
C LEU A 104 -17.84 -2.57 -7.88
N GLU A 105 -18.55 -1.69 -7.16
CA GLU A 105 -19.79 -1.05 -7.61
C GLU A 105 -19.57 -0.25 -8.91
N GLU A 106 -18.45 0.47 -8.98
CA GLU A 106 -18.02 1.25 -10.14
C GLU A 106 -17.36 0.40 -11.25
N ARG A 107 -17.24 -0.93 -11.05
CA ARG A 107 -16.61 -1.90 -11.97
C ARG A 107 -15.21 -1.47 -12.43
N LYS A 108 -14.38 -1.05 -11.47
CA LYS A 108 -13.03 -0.53 -11.71
C LYS A 108 -11.93 -1.58 -11.79
N TYR A 109 -12.27 -2.85 -11.62
CA TYR A 109 -11.37 -3.99 -11.82
C TYR A 109 -12.16 -5.24 -12.20
N ALA A 110 -11.51 -6.18 -12.88
CA ALA A 110 -11.99 -7.55 -13.02
C ALA A 110 -11.57 -8.42 -11.83
N LYS A 111 -10.31 -8.28 -11.41
CA LYS A 111 -9.73 -9.00 -10.25
C LYS A 111 -8.72 -8.10 -9.54
N MET A 112 -8.68 -8.18 -8.21
CA MET A 112 -7.68 -7.50 -7.40
C MET A 112 -6.92 -8.49 -6.53
N VAL A 113 -5.60 -8.32 -6.44
CA VAL A 113 -4.74 -9.00 -5.47
C VAL A 113 -4.16 -7.97 -4.52
N PHE A 114 -4.32 -8.18 -3.22
CA PHE A 114 -3.84 -7.28 -2.18
C PHE A 114 -2.88 -8.00 -1.24
N TYR A 115 -1.62 -7.56 -1.21
CA TYR A 115 -0.59 -8.06 -0.31
C TYR A 115 -0.33 -6.99 0.75
N LEU A 116 -0.58 -7.33 2.01
CA LEU A 116 -0.34 -6.43 3.13
C LEU A 116 0.70 -7.04 4.07
N TYR A 117 1.88 -6.44 4.12
CA TYR A 117 2.97 -6.86 4.99
C TYR A 117 3.07 -5.93 6.19
N ALA A 118 2.68 -6.45 7.37
CA ALA A 118 2.44 -5.62 8.54
C ALA A 118 2.05 -6.46 9.77
N SER A 119 2.38 -6.01 10.99
CA SER A 119 1.90 -6.63 12.24
C SER A 119 0.38 -6.49 12.37
N PHE A 120 -0.30 -7.51 12.87
CA PHE A 120 -1.76 -7.57 12.99
C PHE A 120 -2.52 -7.36 11.66
N SER A 121 -1.86 -7.52 10.50
CA SER A 121 -2.40 -7.18 9.18
C SER A 121 -3.69 -7.92 8.84
N GLY A 122 -3.89 -9.13 9.34
CA GLY A 122 -5.15 -9.87 9.22
C GLY A 122 -6.36 -9.06 9.71
N SER A 123 -6.17 -8.20 10.71
CA SER A 123 -7.23 -7.37 11.30
C SER A 123 -7.78 -6.30 10.33
N MET A 124 -7.06 -5.98 9.25
CA MET A 124 -7.53 -5.06 8.21
C MET A 124 -8.68 -5.62 7.39
N PHE A 125 -8.78 -6.95 7.28
CA PHE A 125 -9.77 -7.63 6.45
C PHE A 125 -10.75 -8.50 7.26
N ASP A 126 -10.37 -8.89 8.48
CA ASP A 126 -11.17 -9.72 9.38
C ASP A 126 -12.59 -9.15 9.60
N GLY A 127 -13.58 -9.97 9.24
CA GLY A 127 -15.01 -9.65 9.31
C GLY A 127 -15.49 -8.49 8.42
N ARG A 128 -14.67 -8.03 7.45
CA ARG A 128 -14.96 -6.81 6.66
C ARG A 128 -15.01 -6.99 5.16
N LEU A 129 -14.15 -7.84 4.59
CA LEU A 129 -14.24 -8.17 3.16
C LEU A 129 -15.43 -9.10 2.94
N LEU A 130 -16.32 -8.69 2.04
CA LEU A 130 -17.47 -9.49 1.64
C LEU A 130 -17.00 -10.66 0.75
N TYR A 131 -17.72 -11.77 0.82
CA TYR A 131 -17.57 -12.83 -0.18
C TYR A 131 -18.00 -12.30 -1.57
N ASN A 132 -17.41 -12.84 -2.64
CA ASN A 132 -17.74 -12.54 -4.05
C ASN A 132 -17.39 -11.13 -4.58
N ILE A 133 -16.39 -10.46 -4.00
CA ILE A 133 -15.91 -9.15 -4.52
C ILE A 133 -14.76 -9.24 -5.53
N SER A 134 -14.37 -10.45 -5.95
CA SER A 134 -13.21 -10.67 -6.86
C SER A 134 -11.89 -10.07 -6.37
N VAL A 135 -11.72 -10.00 -5.04
CA VAL A 135 -10.48 -9.60 -4.37
C VAL A 135 -9.89 -10.81 -3.64
N PHE A 136 -8.61 -11.08 -3.88
CA PHE A 136 -7.81 -11.99 -3.07
C PHE A 136 -6.84 -11.17 -2.21
N SER A 137 -6.88 -11.36 -0.88
CA SER A 137 -5.97 -10.69 0.05
C SER A 137 -5.13 -11.72 0.80
N THR A 138 -3.84 -11.42 0.97
CA THR A 138 -2.96 -12.15 1.87
C THR A 138 -2.22 -11.17 2.78
N THR A 139 -2.00 -11.58 4.02
CA THR A 139 -1.46 -10.76 5.10
C THR A 139 -0.25 -11.47 5.69
N ALA A 140 0.74 -10.70 6.15
CA ALA A 140 1.94 -11.27 6.77
C ALA A 140 1.68 -11.89 8.15
N ALA A 141 0.63 -11.43 8.83
CA ALA A 141 0.25 -11.85 10.17
C ALA A 141 -1.29 -12.01 10.27
N ASP A 142 -1.73 -12.81 11.24
CA ASP A 142 -3.12 -12.89 11.65
C ASP A 142 -3.61 -11.59 12.37
N PRO A 143 -4.88 -11.48 12.80
CA PRO A 143 -5.38 -10.27 13.48
C PRO A 143 -4.83 -9.99 14.88
N TYR A 144 -4.06 -10.91 15.46
CA TYR A 144 -3.66 -10.96 16.86
C TYR A 144 -2.14 -11.10 17.09
N GLU A 145 -1.35 -11.28 16.03
CA GLU A 145 0.11 -11.45 16.11
C GLU A 145 0.91 -10.35 15.38
N GLU A 146 2.19 -10.25 15.72
CA GLU A 146 3.15 -9.37 15.05
C GLU A 146 3.79 -10.08 13.84
N ALA A 147 4.18 -9.31 12.82
CA ALA A 147 4.90 -9.83 11.67
C ALA A 147 6.41 -9.92 11.99
N CYS A 148 7.05 -11.03 11.64
CA CYS A 148 8.50 -11.18 11.80
C CYS A 148 9.27 -10.30 10.82
N THR A 149 10.17 -9.44 11.31
CA THR A 149 11.21 -8.83 10.48
C THR A 149 12.23 -9.90 10.08
N SER A 150 12.63 -9.95 8.80
CA SER A 150 13.75 -10.81 8.38
C SER A 150 15.03 -10.37 9.09
N GLU A 151 15.69 -11.30 9.78
CA GLU A 151 17.04 -11.14 10.36
C GLU A 151 18.12 -10.98 9.28
#